data_AF-E9DQX4-F1
#
_entry.id   AF-E9DQX4-F1
#
_cell.length_a   1.000
_cell.length_b   1.000
_cell.length_c   1.000
_cell.angle_alpha   90.00
_cell.angle_beta   90.00
_cell.angle_gamma   90.00
#
_symmetry.space_group_name_H-M   'P 1'
#
loop_
_entity.id
_entity.type
_entity.pdbx_description
1 polymer ?
#
loop_
_entity_poly.entity_id
_entity_poly.type
_entity_poly.pdbx_seq_one_letter_code
_entity_poly.pdbx_strand_id
1 'polypeptide(L)'
;MTSGEIETKHSQQHVIVPSVQGHCKTTLQRTISETIGPDELSVTFSSDLRDQHLRAAVRGHAVADVEICSSSLLLNMALSAAQYAYIKNANSQKMPVPLTFHNCYFHRGVALTEKPQIVQVTVTLTPSTKTTDIQYHCRTSDEYYEIGACQVALESASKPDQASFLVRSRMAALKAPANHRLGKRAVDRLFDNVVRNVNTIRG
;
A
#
# COMPACT_ATOMS: atom_id res chain seq x y z
N MET A 1 9.15 -52.68 24.09
CA MET A 1 8.35 -52.31 22.91
C MET A 1 7.84 -50.90 23.15
N THR A 2 8.47 -49.96 22.46
CA THR A 2 8.27 -48.51 22.53
C THR A 2 7.13 -48.11 21.59
N SER A 3 6.06 -47.54 22.13
CA SER A 3 5.11 -46.74 21.36
C SER A 3 5.17 -45.32 21.91
N GLY A 4 5.88 -44.45 21.18
CA GLY A 4 5.90 -43.02 21.40
C GLY A 4 4.69 -42.41 20.72
N GLU A 5 3.81 -41.77 21.49
CA GLU A 5 2.80 -40.86 20.97
C GLU A 5 3.47 -39.54 20.59
N ILE A 6 3.40 -39.21 19.30
CA ILE A 6 3.82 -37.93 18.75
C ILE A 6 2.70 -36.94 19.08
N GLU A 7 2.93 -36.11 20.09
CA GLU A 7 2.06 -35.01 20.45
C GLU A 7 2.15 -33.94 19.34
N THR A 8 1.16 -33.95 18.44
CA THR A 8 0.98 -32.91 17.43
C THR A 8 0.62 -31.58 18.11
N LYS A 9 1.64 -30.74 18.33
CA LYS A 9 1.45 -29.32 18.67
C LYS A 9 0.66 -28.63 17.56
N HIS A 10 -0.65 -28.48 17.76
CA HIS A 10 -1.46 -27.50 17.05
C HIS A 10 -0.90 -26.11 17.36
N SER A 11 -0.27 -25.48 16.36
CA SER A 11 0.06 -24.07 16.39
C SER A 11 -1.23 -23.27 16.51
N GLN A 12 -1.55 -22.87 17.74
CA GLN A 12 -2.59 -21.89 18.01
C GLN A 12 -2.22 -20.60 17.28
N GLN A 13 -3.04 -20.21 16.29
CA GLN A 13 -3.02 -18.86 15.75
C GLN A 13 -3.40 -17.92 16.88
N HIS A 14 -2.41 -17.33 17.55
CA HIS A 14 -2.65 -16.24 18.47
C HIS A 14 -3.33 -15.11 17.69
N VAL A 15 -4.59 -14.82 18.03
CA VAL A 15 -5.31 -13.67 17.52
C VAL A 15 -4.63 -12.44 18.12
N ILE A 16 -3.74 -11.80 17.35
CA ILE A 16 -3.11 -10.54 17.73
C ILE A 16 -4.18 -9.46 17.63
N VAL A 17 -4.62 -8.95 18.77
CA VAL A 17 -5.52 -7.79 18.82
C VAL A 17 -4.69 -6.55 18.47
N PRO A 18 -5.05 -5.77 17.44
CA PRO A 18 -4.34 -4.54 17.11
C PRO A 18 -4.32 -3.63 18.33
N SER A 19 -3.12 -3.21 18.72
CA SER A 19 -2.93 -2.43 19.95
C SER A 19 -3.18 -0.93 19.73
N VAL A 20 -3.43 -0.51 18.48
CA VAL A 20 -4.01 0.79 18.11
C VAL A 20 -5.48 0.60 17.70
N GLN A 21 -6.38 1.25 18.42
CA GLN A 21 -7.82 1.13 18.23
C GLN A 21 -8.25 1.69 16.85
N GLY A 22 -9.03 0.92 16.09
CA GLY A 22 -9.67 1.40 14.85
C GLY A 22 -8.79 1.42 13.58
N HIS A 23 -7.60 0.79 13.60
CA HIS A 23 -6.65 0.90 12.47
C HIS A 23 -6.80 -0.13 11.35
N CYS A 24 -7.71 -1.11 11.48
CA CYS A 24 -8.04 -2.01 10.38
C CYS A 24 -8.83 -1.25 9.31
N LYS A 25 -8.19 -1.00 8.18
CA LYS A 25 -8.80 -0.34 7.00
C LYS A 25 -9.11 -1.39 5.94
N THR A 26 -9.90 -1.02 4.94
CA THR A 26 -10.21 -1.88 3.78
C THR A 26 -8.97 -2.46 3.10
N THR A 27 -7.84 -1.74 3.12
CA THR A 27 -6.58 -2.14 2.48
C THR A 27 -5.58 -2.84 3.41
N LEU A 28 -5.73 -2.72 4.74
CA LEU A 28 -4.96 -3.43 5.76
C LEU A 28 -5.92 -4.09 6.74
N GLN A 29 -6.22 -5.36 6.49
CA GLN A 29 -7.36 -6.02 7.12
C GLN A 29 -7.03 -6.57 8.51
N ARG A 30 -5.82 -7.12 8.70
CA ARG A 30 -5.42 -7.81 9.94
C ARG A 30 -3.95 -7.59 10.25
N THR A 31 -3.62 -7.44 11.53
CA THR A 31 -2.24 -7.54 12.03
C THR A 31 -1.92 -9.01 12.29
N ILE A 32 -0.78 -9.49 11.76
CA ILE A 32 -0.35 -10.89 11.91
C ILE A 32 0.97 -11.04 12.68
N SER A 33 1.73 -9.96 12.83
CA SER A 33 2.91 -9.90 13.70
C SER A 33 3.09 -8.46 14.18
N GLU A 34 3.45 -8.29 15.45
CA GLU A 34 3.82 -7.01 16.04
C GLU A 34 4.97 -7.24 17.02
N THR A 35 6.09 -6.57 16.77
CA THR A 35 7.30 -6.60 17.59
C THR A 35 7.66 -5.18 18.00
N ILE A 36 7.71 -4.93 19.30
CA ILE A 36 8.05 -3.63 19.88
C ILE A 36 9.35 -3.80 20.65
N GLY A 37 10.44 -3.29 20.10
CA GLY A 37 11.75 -3.22 20.74
C GLY A 37 12.11 -1.80 21.19
N PRO A 38 13.25 -1.63 21.88
CA PRO A 38 13.74 -0.32 22.29
C PRO A 38 14.17 0.55 21.09
N ASP A 39 14.71 -0.08 20.05
CA ASP A 39 15.31 0.60 18.89
C ASP A 39 14.52 0.38 17.58
N GLU A 40 13.47 -0.44 17.61
CA GLU A 40 12.72 -0.80 16.41
C GLU A 40 11.27 -1.17 16.76
N LEU A 41 10.33 -0.69 15.96
CA LEU A 41 8.95 -1.16 15.93
C LEU A 41 8.70 -1.81 14.58
N SER A 42 8.37 -3.10 14.56
CA SER A 42 8.04 -3.83 13.33
C SER A 42 6.64 -4.43 13.41
N VAL A 43 5.83 -4.22 12.37
CA VAL A 43 4.45 -4.70 12.30
C VAL A 43 4.19 -5.27 10.92
N THR A 44 3.67 -6.49 10.86
CA THR A 44 3.23 -7.12 9.62
C THR A 44 1.72 -7.19 9.58
N PHE A 45 1.15 -6.62 8.52
CA PHE A 45 -0.26 -6.69 8.19
C PHE A 45 -0.49 -7.70 7.07
N SER A 46 -1.70 -8.26 7.02
CA SER A 46 -2.16 -9.13 5.94
C SER A 46 -3.49 -8.66 5.37
N SER A 47 -3.61 -8.77 4.06
CA SER A 47 -4.82 -8.43 3.30
C SER A 47 -5.13 -9.51 2.26
N ASP A 48 -6.30 -10.12 2.36
CA ASP A 48 -6.81 -11.13 1.42
C ASP A 48 -7.47 -10.43 0.22
N LEU A 49 -6.95 -10.69 -0.99
CA LEU A 49 -7.47 -10.11 -2.24
C LEU A 49 -8.83 -10.68 -2.66
N ARG A 50 -9.39 -11.65 -1.93
CA ARG A 50 -10.77 -12.12 -2.10
C ARG A 50 -11.79 -11.29 -1.33
N ASP A 51 -11.34 -10.45 -0.39
CA ASP A 51 -12.23 -9.51 0.28
C ASP A 51 -12.95 -8.62 -0.75
N GLN A 52 -14.27 -8.47 -0.59
CA GLN A 52 -15.10 -7.82 -1.60
C GLN A 52 -14.67 -6.36 -1.86
N HIS A 53 -14.31 -5.62 -0.81
CA HIS A 53 -13.94 -4.21 -0.93
C HIS A 53 -12.55 -4.04 -1.53
N LEU A 54 -11.58 -4.84 -1.06
CA LEU A 54 -10.23 -4.80 -1.61
C LEU A 54 -10.20 -5.32 -3.06
N ARG A 55 -10.93 -6.39 -3.37
CA ARG A 55 -11.06 -6.92 -4.73
C ARG A 55 -11.64 -5.87 -5.66
N ALA A 56 -12.70 -5.15 -5.25
CA ALA A 56 -13.27 -4.08 -6.05
C ALA A 56 -12.27 -2.94 -6.34
N ALA A 57 -11.38 -2.62 -5.39
CA ALA A 57 -10.32 -1.64 -5.60
C ALA A 57 -9.28 -2.12 -6.62
N VAL A 58 -8.85 -3.39 -6.55
CA VAL A 58 -7.92 -4.01 -7.51
C VAL A 58 -8.52 -4.04 -8.92
N ARG A 59 -9.78 -4.48 -9.05
CA ARG A 59 -10.50 -4.54 -10.33
C ARG A 59 -10.66 -3.20 -11.04
N GLY A 60 -10.53 -2.10 -10.30
CA GLY A 60 -10.58 -0.78 -10.87
C GLY A 60 -9.43 -0.48 -11.85
N HIS A 61 -8.37 -1.31 -11.84
CA HIS A 61 -7.19 -1.17 -12.67
C HIS A 61 -6.87 -2.47 -13.42
N ALA A 62 -7.13 -2.49 -14.73
CA ALA A 62 -6.80 -3.62 -15.59
C ALA A 62 -5.83 -3.20 -16.70
N VAL A 63 -4.81 -4.00 -16.97
CA VAL A 63 -3.81 -3.79 -18.02
C VAL A 63 -3.86 -4.98 -18.96
N ALA A 64 -4.11 -4.75 -20.25
CA ALA A 64 -4.32 -5.83 -21.23
C ALA A 64 -5.30 -6.91 -20.73
N ASP A 65 -6.45 -6.49 -20.18
CA ASP A 65 -7.50 -7.34 -19.59
C ASP A 65 -7.09 -8.17 -18.34
N VAL A 66 -5.90 -7.92 -17.80
CA VAL A 66 -5.46 -8.47 -16.52
C VAL A 66 -5.70 -7.45 -15.42
N GLU A 67 -6.59 -7.79 -14.48
CA GLU A 67 -6.82 -7.01 -13.25
C GLU A 67 -5.57 -7.07 -12.38
N ILE A 68 -4.96 -5.92 -12.05
CA ILE A 68 -3.68 -5.86 -11.32
C ILE A 68 -3.78 -4.97 -10.09
N CYS A 69 -3.09 -5.36 -9.02
CA CYS A 69 -2.91 -4.51 -7.85
C CYS A 69 -2.04 -3.31 -8.24
N SER A 70 -2.65 -2.12 -8.30
CA SER A 70 -1.95 -0.90 -8.69
C SER A 70 -0.92 -0.47 -7.64
N SER A 71 0.13 0.22 -8.08
CA SER A 71 1.09 0.84 -7.17
C SER A 71 0.42 1.84 -6.22
N SER A 72 -0.61 2.56 -6.66
CA SER A 72 -1.38 3.46 -5.81
C SER A 72 -2.08 2.75 -4.65
N LEU A 73 -2.57 1.52 -4.88
CA LEU A 73 -3.18 0.70 -3.84
C LEU A 73 -2.12 0.20 -2.85
N LEU A 74 -0.96 -0.24 -3.33
CA LEU A 74 0.18 -0.62 -2.49
C LEU A 74 0.66 0.57 -1.63
N LEU A 75 0.81 1.76 -2.22
CA LEU A 75 1.17 2.97 -1.50
C LEU A 75 0.12 3.36 -0.45
N ASN A 76 -1.18 3.15 -0.71
CA ASN A 76 -2.21 3.35 0.31
C ASN A 76 -2.06 2.40 1.52
N MET A 77 -1.66 1.15 1.27
CA MET A 77 -1.34 0.20 2.32
C MET A 77 -0.10 0.65 3.12
N ALA A 78 0.98 1.06 2.45
CA ALA A 78 2.16 1.64 3.13
C ALA A 78 1.81 2.83 3.99
N LEU A 79 1.02 3.78 3.46
CA LEU A 79 0.61 4.97 4.22
C LEU A 79 -0.10 4.58 5.51
N SER A 80 -1.01 3.61 5.41
CA SER A 80 -1.74 3.11 6.57
C SER A 80 -0.83 2.38 7.55
N ALA A 81 0.10 1.55 7.08
CA ALA A 81 1.06 0.85 7.93
C ALA A 81 2.01 1.84 8.64
N ALA A 82 2.54 2.82 7.92
CA ALA A 82 3.37 3.87 8.48
C ALA A 82 2.62 4.71 9.51
N GLN A 83 1.38 5.12 9.23
CA GLN A 83 0.52 5.81 10.19
C GLN A 83 0.37 5.02 11.48
N TYR A 84 0.12 3.70 11.38
CA TYR A 84 0.06 2.83 12.55
C TYR A 84 1.35 2.92 13.36
N ALA A 85 2.49 2.71 12.71
CA ALA A 85 3.79 2.64 13.35
C ALA A 85 4.13 3.96 14.06
N TYR A 86 3.90 5.11 13.42
CA TYR A 86 4.16 6.42 14.02
C TYR A 86 3.24 6.74 15.20
N ILE A 87 1.93 6.50 15.06
CA ILE A 87 0.94 6.70 16.13
C ILE A 87 1.30 5.83 17.34
N LYS A 88 1.64 4.57 17.07
CA LYS A 88 2.02 3.60 18.09
C LYS A 88 3.30 4.01 18.83
N ASN A 89 4.35 4.36 18.10
CA ASN A 89 5.64 4.77 18.67
C ASN A 89 5.54 6.07 19.47
N ALA A 90 4.75 7.04 18.99
CA ALA A 90 4.54 8.30 19.69
C ALA A 90 3.57 8.20 20.88
N ASN A 91 2.92 7.04 21.07
CA ASN A 91 1.80 6.84 22.00
C ASN A 91 0.74 7.96 21.88
N SER A 92 0.50 8.42 20.66
CA SER A 92 -0.38 9.55 20.32
C SER A 92 -1.64 9.02 19.64
N GLN A 93 -2.74 9.78 19.68
CA GLN A 93 -3.96 9.46 18.92
C GLN A 93 -3.99 10.12 17.53
N LYS A 94 -3.05 11.02 17.23
CA LYS A 94 -3.05 11.79 15.98
C LYS A 94 -1.66 11.83 15.34
N MET A 95 -1.67 11.84 14.00
CA MET A 95 -0.46 12.05 13.21
C MET A 95 0.05 13.49 13.39
N PRO A 96 1.34 13.68 13.71
CA PRO A 96 1.89 15.00 13.99
C PRO A 96 2.11 15.86 12.73
N VAL A 97 2.50 15.24 11.60
CA VAL A 97 2.76 15.91 10.31
C VAL A 97 2.37 15.00 9.13
N PRO A 98 2.25 15.54 7.90
CA PRO A 98 2.07 14.74 6.69
C PRO A 98 3.17 13.69 6.49
N LEU A 99 2.83 12.64 5.75
CA LEU A 99 3.75 11.59 5.36
C LEU A 99 4.14 11.75 3.89
N THR A 100 5.43 11.61 3.61
CA THR A 100 5.99 11.62 2.26
C THR A 100 6.55 10.23 1.94
N PHE A 101 6.39 9.81 0.69
CA PHE A 101 6.98 8.59 0.16
C PHE A 101 8.35 8.86 -0.45
N HIS A 102 9.30 7.96 -0.22
CA HIS A 102 10.62 7.95 -0.83
C HIS A 102 10.94 6.56 -1.37
N ASN A 103 11.89 6.49 -2.30
CA ASN A 103 12.51 5.25 -2.77
C ASN A 103 11.51 4.12 -3.09
N CYS A 104 10.39 4.46 -3.74
CA CYS A 104 9.35 3.50 -4.11
C CYS A 104 9.80 2.67 -5.32
N TYR A 105 9.80 1.35 -5.18
CA TYR A 105 10.03 0.44 -6.29
C TYR A 105 9.13 -0.78 -6.19
N PHE A 106 8.58 -1.20 -7.34
CA PHE A 106 7.73 -2.37 -7.47
C PHE A 106 8.24 -3.18 -8.66
N HIS A 107 8.96 -4.26 -8.37
CA HIS A 107 9.64 -5.05 -9.40
C HIS A 107 8.80 -6.26 -9.84
N ARG A 108 7.74 -6.60 -9.10
CA ARG A 108 6.80 -7.67 -9.48
C ARG A 108 5.36 -7.22 -9.27
N GLY A 109 4.54 -7.39 -10.30
CA GLY A 109 3.10 -7.11 -10.24
C GLY A 109 2.33 -8.22 -9.51
N VAL A 110 1.15 -7.87 -8.99
CA VAL A 110 0.19 -8.84 -8.46
C VAL A 110 -1.04 -8.82 -9.36
N ALA A 111 -1.15 -9.84 -10.21
CA ALA A 111 -2.35 -10.07 -11.01
C ALA A 111 -3.41 -10.76 -10.16
N LEU A 112 -4.64 -10.28 -10.23
CA LEU A 112 -5.76 -10.86 -9.53
C LEU A 112 -6.13 -12.20 -10.19
N THR A 113 -6.34 -13.21 -9.35
CA THR A 113 -6.75 -14.54 -9.79
C THR A 113 -7.98 -15.01 -9.00
N GLU A 114 -8.49 -16.18 -9.35
CA GLU A 114 -9.51 -16.88 -8.57
C GLU A 114 -8.91 -17.65 -7.37
N LYS A 115 -7.59 -17.91 -7.39
CA LYS A 115 -6.90 -18.55 -6.28
C LYS A 115 -6.74 -17.56 -5.11
N PRO A 116 -6.67 -18.05 -3.86
CA PRO A 116 -6.37 -17.20 -2.72
C PRO A 116 -5.02 -16.51 -2.86
N GLN A 117 -5.00 -15.19 -2.68
CA GLN A 117 -3.81 -14.35 -2.70
C GLN A 117 -3.84 -13.42 -1.50
N ILE A 118 -2.77 -13.43 -0.71
CA ILE A 118 -2.63 -12.60 0.49
C ILE A 118 -1.46 -11.66 0.27
N VAL A 119 -1.73 -10.36 0.31
CA VAL A 119 -0.68 -9.34 0.35
C VAL A 119 -0.29 -9.12 1.81
N GLN A 120 1.00 -9.21 2.09
CA GLN A 120 1.59 -8.89 3.38
C GLN A 120 2.39 -7.60 3.27
N VAL A 121 2.18 -6.72 4.23
CA VAL A 121 2.86 -5.43 4.32
C VAL A 121 3.56 -5.36 5.67
N THR A 122 4.89 -5.36 5.63
CA THR A 122 5.71 -5.19 6.83
C THR A 122 6.17 -3.74 6.89
N VAL A 123 5.89 -3.07 8.00
CA VAL A 123 6.45 -1.77 8.33
C VAL A 123 7.48 -1.95 9.42
N THR A 124 8.65 -1.34 9.23
CA THR A 124 9.71 -1.26 10.24
C THR A 124 10.02 0.21 10.47
N LEU A 125 9.78 0.69 11.70
CA LEU A 125 10.11 2.03 12.14
C LEU A 125 11.39 1.97 12.98
N THR A 126 12.42 2.68 12.51
CA THR A 126 13.62 2.95 13.32
C THR A 126 13.51 4.36 13.92
N PRO A 127 13.38 4.54 15.24
CA PRO A 127 13.16 5.84 15.86
C PRO A 127 14.26 6.86 15.57
N SER A 128 15.51 6.40 15.39
CA SER A 128 16.67 7.26 15.14
C SER A 128 16.61 7.97 13.78
N THR A 129 16.10 7.31 12.74
CA THR A 129 16.03 7.83 11.37
C THR A 129 14.72 8.54 11.08
N LYS A 130 13.72 8.42 11.98
CA LYS A 130 12.33 8.90 11.78
C LYS A 130 11.71 8.45 10.45
N THR A 131 12.25 7.39 9.86
CA THR A 131 11.82 6.84 8.57
C THR A 131 11.28 5.44 8.83
N THR A 132 10.24 5.08 8.09
CA THR A 132 9.68 3.74 8.07
C THR A 132 10.03 3.06 6.77
N ASP A 133 10.61 1.88 6.85
CA ASP A 133 10.81 0.99 5.71
C ASP A 133 9.57 0.11 5.56
N ILE A 134 9.07 0.01 4.33
CA ILE A 134 7.90 -0.80 3.99
C ILE A 134 8.32 -1.87 2.99
N GLN A 135 8.02 -3.13 3.29
CA GLN A 135 8.21 -4.26 2.39
C GLN A 135 6.89 -4.92 2.06
N TYR A 136 6.72 -5.30 0.80
CA TYR A 136 5.50 -5.91 0.29
C TYR A 136 5.79 -7.32 -0.20
N HIS A 137 5.01 -8.28 0.27
CA HIS A 137 5.06 -9.66 -0.19
C HIS A 137 3.68 -10.15 -0.60
N CYS A 138 3.64 -11.11 -1.52
CA CYS A 138 2.43 -11.83 -1.90
C CYS A 138 2.60 -13.30 -1.56
N ARG A 139 1.59 -13.89 -0.92
CA ARG A 139 1.48 -15.33 -0.70
C ARG A 139 0.32 -15.87 -1.54
N THR A 140 0.60 -16.83 -2.40
CA THR A 140 -0.38 -17.62 -3.15
C THR A 140 -0.40 -19.06 -2.64
N SER A 141 -1.13 -19.95 -3.32
CA SER A 141 -1.02 -21.41 -3.04
C SER A 141 0.33 -21.99 -3.43
N ASP A 142 0.99 -21.36 -4.41
CA ASP A 142 2.12 -21.97 -5.14
C ASP A 142 3.45 -21.29 -4.77
N GLU A 143 3.41 -20.02 -4.33
CA GLU A 143 4.60 -19.22 -4.10
C GLU A 143 4.43 -18.16 -3.01
N TYR A 144 5.56 -17.75 -2.45
CA TYR A 144 5.71 -16.56 -1.63
C TYR A 144 6.80 -15.69 -2.24
N TYR A 145 6.47 -14.44 -2.59
CA TYR A 145 7.38 -13.58 -3.34
C TYR A 145 7.30 -12.12 -2.93
N GLU A 146 8.40 -11.40 -3.13
CA GLU A 146 8.48 -9.96 -2.93
C GLU A 146 7.84 -9.21 -4.12
N ILE A 147 7.05 -8.18 -3.80
CA ILE A 147 6.43 -7.28 -4.78
C ILE A 147 7.34 -6.05 -4.98
N GLY A 148 7.92 -5.56 -3.88
CA GLY A 148 8.78 -4.38 -3.84
C GLY A 148 8.84 -3.76 -2.45
N ALA A 149 9.27 -2.50 -2.38
CA ALA A 149 9.40 -1.74 -1.15
C ALA A 149 9.26 -0.22 -1.37
N CYS A 150 9.04 0.50 -0.27
CA CYS A 150 9.14 1.96 -0.25
C CYS A 150 9.52 2.44 1.14
N GLN A 151 9.91 3.72 1.24
CA GLN A 151 10.13 4.40 2.50
C GLN A 151 9.05 5.45 2.73
N VAL A 152 8.63 5.61 3.98
CA VAL A 152 7.69 6.66 4.38
C VAL A 152 8.28 7.44 5.54
N ALA A 153 8.33 8.76 5.41
CA ALA A 153 8.90 9.66 6.41
C ALA A 153 7.90 10.75 6.83
N LEU A 154 8.07 11.23 8.07
CA LEU A 154 7.38 12.42 8.56
C LEU A 154 8.07 13.66 7.98
N GLU A 155 7.35 14.45 7.21
CA GLU A 155 7.88 15.69 6.64
C GLU A 155 6.94 16.86 6.90
N SER A 156 7.47 17.97 7.39
CA SER A 156 6.69 19.20 7.52
C SER A 156 6.29 19.68 6.13
N ALA A 157 5.02 20.06 5.94
CA ALA A 157 4.56 20.66 4.69
C ALA A 157 5.45 21.87 4.34
N SER A 158 6.35 21.70 3.39
CA SER A 158 7.19 22.78 2.90
C SER A 158 6.29 23.78 2.17
N LYS A 159 6.66 25.08 2.23
CA LYS A 159 5.96 26.11 1.45
C LYS A 159 6.01 25.70 -0.03
N PRO A 160 4.91 25.88 -0.79
CA PRO A 160 4.93 25.56 -2.21
C PRO A 160 6.09 26.28 -2.88
N ASP A 161 6.87 25.50 -3.63
CA ASP A 161 8.14 25.89 -4.22
C ASP A 161 8.05 27.25 -4.94
N GLN A 162 9.14 28.03 -4.91
CA GLN A 162 9.26 29.30 -5.66
C GLN A 162 8.98 29.10 -7.16
N ALA A 163 9.07 27.85 -7.65
CA ALA A 163 8.69 27.43 -8.99
C ALA A 163 7.16 27.38 -9.26
N SER A 164 6.29 27.62 -8.27
CA SER A 164 4.83 27.59 -8.48
C SER A 164 4.36 28.56 -9.57
N PHE A 165 5.03 29.71 -9.74
CA PHE A 165 4.79 30.62 -10.86
C PHE A 165 5.16 29.99 -12.21
N LEU A 166 6.27 29.25 -12.28
CA LEU A 166 6.69 28.54 -13.50
C LEU A 166 5.68 27.44 -13.87
N VAL A 167 5.20 26.67 -12.89
CA VAL A 167 4.14 25.67 -13.11
C VAL A 167 2.87 26.33 -13.64
N ARG A 168 2.42 27.43 -13.01
CA ARG A 168 1.23 28.17 -13.46
C ARG A 168 1.39 28.74 -14.86
N SER A 169 2.55 29.32 -15.18
CA SER A 169 2.87 29.86 -16.50
C SER A 169 2.82 28.77 -17.58
N ARG A 170 3.46 27.61 -17.33
CA ARG A 170 3.38 26.46 -18.24
C ARG A 170 1.97 25.93 -18.41
N MET A 171 1.19 25.83 -17.32
CA MET A 171 -0.21 25.42 -17.41
C MET A 171 -1.04 26.40 -18.25
N ALA A 172 -0.80 27.70 -18.15
CA ALA A 172 -1.47 28.70 -18.97
C ALA A 172 -1.11 28.55 -20.46
N ALA A 173 0.18 28.35 -20.76
CA ALA A 173 0.64 28.08 -22.12
C ALA A 173 0.02 26.80 -22.72
N LEU A 174 -0.08 25.72 -21.92
CA LEU A 174 -0.72 24.46 -22.35
C LEU A 174 -2.22 24.62 -22.60
N LYS A 175 -2.90 25.56 -21.91
CA LYS A 175 -4.33 25.86 -22.11
C LYS A 175 -4.60 26.79 -23.30
N ALA A 176 -3.56 27.29 -23.98
CA ALA A 176 -3.74 28.14 -25.15
C ALA A 176 -4.54 27.42 -26.25
N PRO A 177 -5.38 28.15 -27.02
CA PRO A 177 -6.30 27.56 -28.00
C PRO A 177 -5.61 26.85 -29.17
N ALA A 178 -4.31 27.10 -29.38
CA ALA A 178 -3.49 26.41 -30.36
C ALA A 178 -3.16 24.95 -29.98
N ASN A 179 -3.37 24.54 -28.73
CA ASN A 179 -3.07 23.19 -28.26
C ASN A 179 -4.29 22.29 -28.31
N HIS A 180 -4.06 21.01 -28.62
CA HIS A 180 -5.11 20.01 -28.63
C HIS A 180 -5.59 19.72 -27.20
N ARG A 181 -6.91 19.82 -26.98
CA ARG A 181 -7.55 19.53 -25.69
C ARG A 181 -8.29 18.20 -25.78
N LEU A 182 -7.70 17.17 -25.22
CA LEU A 182 -8.34 15.86 -25.15
C LEU A 182 -9.42 15.89 -24.07
N GLY A 183 -10.66 15.64 -24.46
CA GLY A 183 -11.74 15.38 -23.52
C GLY A 183 -11.52 14.05 -22.80
N LYS A 184 -12.06 13.89 -21.59
CA LYS A 184 -11.92 12.69 -20.76
C LYS A 184 -12.14 11.38 -21.54
N ARG A 185 -13.24 11.29 -22.31
CA ARG A 185 -13.56 10.12 -23.14
C ARG A 185 -12.54 9.85 -24.25
N ALA A 186 -11.90 10.88 -24.79
CA ALA A 186 -10.88 10.73 -25.82
C ALA A 186 -9.57 10.18 -25.22
N VAL A 187 -9.20 10.64 -24.00
CA VAL A 187 -8.07 10.08 -23.24
C VAL A 187 -8.32 8.61 -22.92
N ASP A 188 -9.49 8.29 -22.36
CA ASP A 188 -9.84 6.90 -22.00
C ASP A 188 -9.76 5.98 -23.23
N ARG A 189 -10.33 6.40 -24.38
CA ARG A 189 -10.25 5.63 -25.63
C ARG A 189 -8.84 5.46 -26.16
N LEU A 190 -7.97 6.46 -26.00
CA LEU A 190 -6.59 6.40 -26.47
C LEU A 190 -5.81 5.30 -25.73
N PHE A 191 -6.11 5.11 -24.44
CA PHE A 191 -5.44 4.14 -23.58
C PHE A 191 -6.21 2.83 -23.37
N ASP A 192 -7.43 2.69 -23.90
CA ASP A 192 -8.31 1.53 -23.68
C ASP A 192 -7.69 0.20 -24.13
N ASN A 193 -6.80 0.26 -25.13
CA ASN A 193 -6.04 -0.89 -25.63
C ASN A 193 -4.87 -1.29 -24.71
N VAL A 194 -4.55 -0.48 -23.70
CA VAL A 194 -3.41 -0.68 -22.80
C VAL A 194 -3.87 -0.81 -21.35
N VAL A 195 -4.74 0.10 -20.88
CA VAL A 195 -5.27 0.15 -19.51
C VAL A 195 -6.77 0.40 -19.55
N ARG A 196 -7.56 -0.50 -18.97
CA ARG A 196 -8.98 -0.27 -18.67
C ARG A 196 -9.13 0.19 -17.23
N ASN A 197 -9.59 1.43 -17.05
CA ASN A 197 -9.90 2.00 -15.75
C ASN A 197 -11.42 1.95 -15.52
N VAL A 198 -11.88 1.22 -14.49
CA VAL A 198 -13.31 1.20 -14.12
C VAL A 198 -13.68 2.54 -13.46
N ASN A 199 -14.95 2.95 -13.55
CA ASN A 199 -15.49 4.24 -13.11
C ASN A 199 -15.06 4.74 -11.72
N THR A 200 -14.55 3.88 -10.84
CA THR A 200 -14.25 4.15 -9.44
C THR A 200 -12.84 4.72 -9.18
N ILE A 201 -11.87 4.53 -10.09
CA ILE A 201 -10.52 5.16 -10.01
C ILE A 201 -10.50 6.50 -10.79
N ARG A 202 -11.67 7.12 -10.96
CA ARG A 202 -11.83 8.36 -11.74
C ARG A 202 -11.53 9.58 -10.87
N GLY A 203 -10.33 10.13 -11.03
CA GLY A 203 -10.05 11.54 -10.73
C GLY A 203 -10.82 12.51 -11.62
#